data_AF-A0A963SSR2-F1
#
_entry.id   AF-A0A963SSR2-F1
#
_cell.length_a   1.000
_cell.length_b   1.000
_cell.length_c   1.000
_cell.angle_alpha   90.00
_cell.angle_beta   90.00
_cell.angle_gamma   90.00
#
_symmetry.space_group_name_H-M   'P 1'
#
loop_
_entity.id
_entity.type
_entity.pdbx_description
1 polymer ?
#
loop_
_entity_poly.entity_id
_entity_poly.type
_entity_poly.pdbx_seq_one_letter_code
_entity_poly.pdbx_strand_id
1 'polypeptide(L)'
;MGYKISNKSEMDYFLATIAEASRHVRSLLFMLLFSSVYVVVASYSGDWQSETLVLPIVDAEISRRWFFIISPVFILFNYVYMHLFLKDLMYRFYLYRQLPLETTFIHKRYLYFPWILPSSEADIDPKTRTFRGRFFYFCLDIVFWWSGPLVLLAILAAYIFQKDVAALVPYICFCLSILHYVLNSRFEKSRFKKFMMIYLAFFLLFITLTAVPQILGIFGIGSIESETFKLLMSFFIDGYLIIFFSCFAIPKTLQSVKNKYYRILLMGLYLIAIVNFAYHFIMLNSGGFDGA
;
A
#
# COMPACT_ATOMS: atom_id res chain seq x y z
N MET A 1 -14.13 26.99 0.49
CA MET A 1 -15.06 27.40 1.56
C MET A 1 -14.35 27.27 2.89
N GLY A 2 -14.16 28.37 3.62
CA GLY A 2 -13.58 28.32 4.97
C GLY A 2 -14.65 27.93 5.97
N TYR A 3 -14.40 26.91 6.79
CA TYR A 3 -15.28 26.53 7.89
C TYR A 3 -15.16 27.58 8.99
N LYS A 4 -16.27 28.22 9.39
CA LYS A 4 -16.27 29.27 10.42
C LYS A 4 -16.99 28.72 11.64
N ILE A 5 -16.25 28.42 12.71
CA ILE A 5 -16.83 28.04 14.01
C ILE A 5 -17.31 29.32 14.68
N SER A 6 -18.58 29.35 15.07
CA SER A 6 -19.27 30.57 15.50
C SER A 6 -19.38 30.70 17.03
N ASN A 7 -19.31 29.58 17.76
CA ASN A 7 -19.44 29.56 19.22
C ASN A 7 -18.46 28.59 19.91
N LYS A 8 -18.20 28.82 21.20
CA LYS A 8 -17.34 27.98 22.06
C LYS A 8 -17.83 26.53 22.14
N SER A 9 -19.14 26.29 22.22
CA SER A 9 -19.72 24.94 22.25
C SER A 9 -19.42 24.14 20.98
N GLU A 10 -19.42 24.78 19.81
CA GLU A 10 -19.07 24.16 18.54
C GLU A 10 -17.57 23.83 18.47
N MET A 11 -16.71 24.70 19.03
CA MET A 11 -15.28 24.43 19.16
C MET A 11 -15.03 23.24 20.11
N ASP A 12 -15.68 23.22 21.27
CA ASP A 12 -15.54 22.15 22.26
C ASP A 12 -16.01 20.81 21.69
N TYR A 13 -17.14 20.79 20.97
CA TYR A 13 -17.62 19.61 20.23
C TYR A 13 -16.60 19.16 19.18
N PHE A 14 -16.08 20.08 18.36
CA PHE A 14 -15.10 19.76 17.33
C PHE A 14 -13.82 19.16 17.93
N LEU A 15 -13.30 19.73 19.02
CA LEU A 15 -12.15 19.19 19.75
C LEU A 15 -12.42 17.81 20.35
N ALA A 16 -13.62 17.58 20.90
CA ALA A 16 -14.02 16.27 21.40
C ALA A 16 -14.01 15.21 20.28
N THR A 17 -14.52 15.57 19.09
CA THR A 17 -14.54 14.65 17.94
C THR A 17 -13.13 14.30 17.46
N ILE A 18 -12.17 15.22 17.60
CA ILE A 18 -10.75 15.00 17.28
C ILE A 18 -10.10 14.09 18.33
N ALA A 19 -10.39 14.31 19.62
CA ALA A 19 -9.91 13.49 20.74
C ALA A 19 -10.39 12.04 20.63
N GLU A 20 -11.65 11.84 20.28
CA GLU A 20 -12.24 10.53 20.05
C GLU A 20 -11.58 9.81 18.87
N ALA A 21 -11.49 10.45 17.70
CA ALA A 21 -10.84 9.88 16.52
C ALA A 21 -9.39 9.43 16.82
N SER A 22 -8.64 10.24 17.57
CA SER A 22 -7.28 9.88 17.95
C SER A 22 -7.19 8.73 18.95
N ARG A 23 -8.14 8.64 19.89
CA ARG A 23 -8.24 7.50 20.80
C ARG A 23 -8.45 6.21 20.00
N HIS A 24 -9.33 6.24 18.99
CA HIS A 24 -9.55 5.10 18.11
C HIS A 24 -8.30 4.73 17.30
N VAL A 25 -7.64 5.70 16.67
CA VAL A 25 -6.39 5.45 15.93
C VAL A 25 -5.34 4.82 16.84
N ARG A 26 -5.17 5.33 18.05
CA ARG A 26 -4.21 4.81 19.02
C ARG A 26 -4.54 3.38 19.43
N SER A 27 -5.80 3.09 19.76
CA SER A 27 -6.23 1.73 20.12
C SER A 27 -6.01 0.75 18.98
N LEU A 28 -6.35 1.13 17.74
CA LEU A 28 -6.13 0.32 16.55
C LEU A 28 -4.64 0.11 16.26
N LEU A 29 -3.80 1.13 16.47
CA LEU A 29 -2.35 1.00 16.34
C LEU A 29 -1.79 0.00 17.34
N PHE A 30 -2.18 0.09 18.62
CA PHE A 30 -1.74 -0.87 19.63
C PHE A 30 -2.22 -2.28 19.30
N MET A 31 -3.49 -2.42 18.90
CA MET A 31 -4.02 -3.72 18.46
C MET A 31 -3.22 -4.28 17.29
N LEU A 32 -2.89 -3.46 16.28
CA LEU A 32 -2.05 -3.86 15.16
C LEU A 32 -0.65 -4.28 15.64
N LEU A 33 0.02 -3.50 16.48
CA LEU A 33 1.37 -3.81 16.95
C LEU A 33 1.42 -5.08 17.81
N PHE A 34 0.51 -5.24 18.77
CA PHE A 34 0.46 -6.42 19.64
C PHE A 34 0.11 -7.68 18.83
N SER A 35 -0.92 -7.60 17.97
CA SER A 35 -1.26 -8.73 17.09
C SER A 35 -0.13 -9.06 16.12
N SER A 36 0.56 -8.05 15.60
CA SER A 36 1.71 -8.24 14.71
C SER A 36 2.85 -8.99 15.40
N VAL A 37 3.24 -8.56 16.60
CA VAL A 37 4.28 -9.25 17.38
C VAL A 37 3.85 -10.68 17.68
N TYR A 38 2.62 -10.87 18.16
CA TYR A 38 2.10 -12.19 18.48
C TYR A 38 2.08 -13.13 17.27
N VAL A 39 1.53 -12.67 16.14
CA VAL A 39 1.43 -13.46 14.91
C VAL A 39 2.81 -13.80 14.38
N VAL A 40 3.75 -12.86 14.37
CA VAL A 40 5.12 -13.15 13.92
C VAL A 40 5.78 -14.17 14.84
N VAL A 41 5.74 -13.99 16.16
CA VAL A 41 6.32 -14.97 17.09
C VAL A 41 5.70 -16.35 16.89
N ALA A 42 4.38 -16.42 16.76
CA ALA A 42 3.66 -17.66 16.48
C ALA A 42 4.10 -18.29 15.14
N SER A 43 4.18 -17.50 14.06
CA SER A 43 4.61 -17.96 12.73
C SER A 43 5.98 -18.63 12.73
N TYR A 44 6.90 -18.21 13.61
CA TYR A 44 8.26 -18.76 13.72
C TYR A 44 8.42 -19.78 14.87
N SER A 45 7.33 -20.20 15.49
CA SER A 45 7.33 -21.15 16.61
C SER A 45 7.00 -22.59 16.17
N GLY A 46 7.61 -23.56 16.87
CA GLY A 46 7.36 -24.99 16.67
C GLY A 46 8.10 -25.62 15.48
N ASP A 47 7.81 -26.90 15.22
CA ASP A 47 8.39 -27.65 14.10
C ASP A 47 7.65 -27.34 12.80
N TRP A 48 8.34 -26.88 11.76
CA TRP A 48 7.81 -26.51 10.44
C TRP A 48 7.15 -27.67 9.67
N GLN A 49 7.40 -28.92 10.07
CA GLN A 49 6.78 -30.10 9.46
C GLN A 49 5.45 -30.50 10.08
N SER A 50 5.11 -29.96 11.25
CA SER A 50 3.83 -30.21 11.93
C SER A 50 2.63 -29.59 11.20
N GLU A 51 1.50 -30.30 11.17
CA GLU A 51 0.21 -29.76 10.68
C GLU A 51 -0.43 -28.79 11.69
N THR A 52 -0.04 -28.89 12.96
CA THR A 52 -0.50 -28.03 14.05
C THR A 52 0.59 -27.08 14.51
N LEU A 53 0.17 -25.92 14.98
CA LEU A 53 1.02 -24.87 15.54
C LEU A 53 0.57 -24.65 16.97
N VAL A 54 1.52 -24.71 17.90
CA VAL A 54 1.28 -24.37 19.30
C VAL A 54 1.42 -22.87 19.43
N LEU A 55 0.34 -22.20 19.83
CA LEU A 55 0.35 -20.76 20.01
C LEU A 55 1.23 -20.38 21.20
N PRO A 56 2.16 -19.43 21.04
CA PRO A 56 2.95 -18.94 22.16
C PRO A 56 2.02 -18.28 23.19
N ILE A 57 2.33 -18.42 24.48
CA ILE A 57 1.60 -17.86 25.65
C ILE A 57 0.34 -18.63 26.05
N VAL A 58 -0.48 -19.07 25.09
CA VAL A 58 -1.75 -19.76 25.39
C VAL A 58 -1.57 -21.29 25.40
N ASP A 59 -0.48 -21.80 24.83
CA ASP A 59 -0.17 -23.22 24.66
C ASP A 59 -1.32 -24.01 24.00
N ALA A 60 -2.13 -23.31 23.20
CA ALA A 60 -3.24 -23.89 22.47
C ALA A 60 -2.75 -24.39 21.10
N GLU A 61 -3.13 -25.61 20.75
CA GLU A 61 -2.88 -26.18 19.42
C GLU A 61 -3.93 -25.69 18.43
N ILE A 62 -3.46 -25.13 17.32
CA ILE A 62 -4.31 -24.73 16.20
C ILE A 62 -3.77 -25.32 14.91
N SER A 63 -4.66 -25.52 13.94
CA SER A 63 -4.22 -25.90 12.60
C SER A 63 -3.37 -24.79 11.98
N ARG A 64 -2.17 -25.15 11.54
CA ARG A 64 -1.21 -24.23 10.93
C ARG A 64 -1.76 -23.59 9.67
N ARG A 65 -2.45 -24.37 8.83
CA ARG A 65 -3.09 -23.88 7.60
C ARG A 65 -4.09 -22.77 7.91
N TRP A 66 -4.96 -22.98 8.90
CA TRP A 66 -5.95 -21.97 9.32
C TRP A 66 -5.28 -20.73 9.91
N PHE A 67 -4.21 -20.89 10.69
CA PHE A 67 -3.45 -19.77 11.22
C PHE A 67 -2.89 -18.87 10.12
N PHE A 68 -2.28 -19.45 9.08
CA PHE A 68 -1.71 -18.69 7.95
C PHE A 68 -2.75 -18.15 6.96
N ILE A 69 -4.01 -18.59 7.04
CA ILE A 69 -5.12 -17.97 6.31
C ILE A 69 -5.71 -16.80 7.11
N ILE A 70 -6.00 -17.01 8.40
CA ILE A 70 -6.72 -16.04 9.23
C ILE A 70 -5.81 -14.88 9.63
N SER A 71 -4.56 -15.16 10.01
CA SER A 71 -3.67 -14.14 10.56
C SER A 71 -3.33 -13.02 9.55
N PRO A 72 -2.98 -13.26 8.27
CA PRO A 72 -2.70 -12.18 7.34
C PRO A 72 -3.94 -11.34 7.03
N VAL A 73 -5.11 -11.97 6.95
CA VAL A 73 -6.39 -11.28 6.73
C VAL A 73 -6.70 -10.36 7.91
N PHE A 74 -6.53 -10.84 9.14
CA PHE A 74 -6.72 -10.04 10.34
C PHE A 74 -5.75 -8.86 10.44
N ILE A 75 -4.47 -9.07 10.12
CA ILE A 75 -3.46 -8.01 10.10
C ILE A 75 -3.80 -6.97 9.02
N LEU A 76 -4.15 -7.41 7.80
CA LEU A 76 -4.55 -6.52 6.72
C LEU A 76 -5.79 -5.69 7.10
N PHE A 77 -6.80 -6.33 7.68
CA PHE A 77 -8.02 -5.65 8.13
C PHE A 77 -7.71 -4.56 9.15
N ASN A 78 -6.96 -4.89 10.22
CA ASN A 78 -6.55 -3.89 11.23
C ASN A 78 -5.72 -2.77 10.63
N TYR A 79 -4.79 -3.09 9.73
CA TYR A 79 -3.96 -2.12 9.04
C TYR A 79 -4.80 -1.15 8.20
N VAL A 80 -5.69 -1.65 7.36
CA VAL A 80 -6.58 -0.82 6.51
C VAL A 80 -7.52 0.02 7.37
N TYR A 81 -8.13 -0.59 8.39
CA TYR A 81 -9.07 0.09 9.28
C TYR A 81 -8.38 1.22 10.06
N MET A 82 -7.19 0.97 10.61
CA MET A 82 -6.38 1.99 11.27
C MET A 82 -6.06 3.17 10.33
N HIS A 83 -5.74 2.91 9.06
CA HIS A 83 -5.48 3.97 8.08
C HIS A 83 -6.71 4.80 7.73
N LEU A 84 -7.92 4.22 7.74
CA LEU A 84 -9.17 4.98 7.54
C LEU A 84 -9.36 6.01 8.66
N PHE A 85 -9.21 5.60 9.92
CA PHE A 85 -9.29 6.50 11.07
C PHE A 85 -8.13 7.50 11.10
N LEU A 86 -6.93 7.09 10.69
CA LEU A 86 -5.78 7.99 10.62
C LEU A 86 -6.02 9.11 9.60
N LYS A 87 -6.61 8.78 8.44
CA LYS A 87 -6.99 9.78 7.43
C LYS A 87 -8.05 10.74 7.94
N ASP A 88 -9.09 10.24 8.59
CA ASP A 88 -10.14 11.07 9.19
C ASP A 88 -9.54 12.02 10.23
N LEU A 89 -8.69 11.50 11.12
CA LEU A 89 -7.97 12.30 12.10
C LEU A 89 -7.09 13.38 11.44
N MET A 90 -6.35 13.03 10.39
CA MET A 90 -5.54 13.99 9.64
C MET A 90 -6.37 15.08 8.97
N TYR A 91 -7.54 14.72 8.43
CA TYR A 91 -8.48 15.67 7.82
C TYR A 91 -9.08 16.63 8.85
N ARG A 92 -9.54 16.11 9.99
CA ARG A 92 -10.04 16.95 11.10
C ARG A 92 -8.95 17.87 11.64
N PHE A 93 -7.71 17.39 11.74
CA PHE A 93 -6.58 18.22 12.12
C PHE A 93 -6.27 19.31 11.08
N TYR A 94 -6.38 19.00 9.79
CA TYR A 94 -6.25 19.99 8.74
C TYR A 94 -7.33 21.08 8.86
N LEU A 95 -8.59 20.71 9.07
CA LEU A 95 -9.69 21.67 9.30
C LEU A 95 -9.41 22.54 10.53
N TYR A 96 -8.95 21.94 11.63
CA TYR A 96 -8.55 22.67 12.83
C TYR A 96 -7.52 23.76 12.54
N ARG A 97 -6.52 23.46 11.70
CA ARG A 97 -5.48 24.43 11.33
C ARG A 97 -6.00 25.58 10.48
N GLN A 98 -7.10 25.39 9.76
CA GLN A 98 -7.70 26.40 8.89
C GLN A 98 -8.68 27.33 9.61
N LEU A 99 -9.01 27.04 10.87
CA LEU A 99 -9.90 27.88 11.65
C LEU A 99 -9.25 29.24 11.90
N PRO A 100 -9.90 30.36 11.52
CA PRO A 100 -9.45 31.71 11.83
C PRO A 100 -9.71 31.97 13.32
N LEU A 101 -8.82 31.49 14.18
CA LEU A 101 -8.88 31.73 15.62
C LEU A 101 -8.25 33.10 15.92
N GLU A 102 -9.05 34.16 15.84
CA GLU A 102 -8.68 35.50 16.36
C GLU A 102 -8.81 35.59 17.89
N THR A 103 -9.42 34.60 18.55
CA THR A 103 -9.64 34.67 19.99
C THR A 103 -9.34 33.34 20.66
N THR A 104 -8.60 33.44 21.76
CA THR A 104 -8.16 32.42 22.74
C THR A 104 -6.86 31.66 22.46
N PHE A 105 -5.91 32.02 23.33
CA PHE A 105 -4.59 31.47 23.66
C PHE A 105 -4.58 29.98 24.07
N ILE A 106 -5.48 29.14 23.53
CA ILE A 106 -5.27 27.69 23.63
C ILE A 106 -4.15 27.39 22.65
N HIS A 107 -2.93 27.45 23.18
CA HIS A 107 -1.71 27.07 22.49
C HIS A 107 -2.02 25.81 21.69
N LYS A 108 -1.95 25.93 20.35
CA LYS A 108 -2.12 24.82 19.40
C LYS A 108 -1.30 23.58 19.82
N ARG A 109 -0.27 23.80 20.65
CA ARG A 109 0.56 22.83 21.40
C ARG A 109 -0.15 21.80 22.28
N TYR A 110 -1.21 22.14 23.01
CA TYR A 110 -1.78 21.22 24.02
C TYR A 110 -2.79 20.22 23.46
N LEU A 111 -3.27 20.43 22.23
CA LEU A 111 -4.18 19.54 21.52
C LEU A 111 -3.48 18.70 20.44
N TYR A 112 -2.18 18.91 20.23
CA TYR A 112 -1.41 18.00 19.40
C TYR A 112 -1.38 16.65 20.09
N PHE A 113 -1.95 15.63 19.46
CA PHE A 113 -1.67 14.25 19.83
C PHE A 113 -0.16 14.06 19.75
N PRO A 114 0.54 13.97 20.91
CA PRO A 114 2.00 14.06 20.93
C PRO A 114 2.65 12.92 20.16
N TRP A 115 1.88 11.85 19.90
CA TRP A 115 2.31 10.64 19.19
C TRP A 115 2.12 10.69 17.66
N ILE A 116 1.47 11.71 17.06
CA ILE A 116 1.23 11.77 15.59
C ILE A 116 1.82 13.02 14.93
N LEU A 117 2.03 14.13 15.66
CA LEU A 117 2.30 15.43 15.03
C LEU A 117 3.52 16.17 15.62
N PRO A 118 4.22 16.98 14.79
CA PRO A 118 5.26 17.89 15.24
C PRO A 118 4.79 18.74 16.42
N SER A 119 5.57 18.76 17.50
CA SER A 119 5.38 19.69 18.62
C SER A 119 5.84 21.13 18.31
N SER A 120 6.60 21.32 17.22
CA SER A 120 7.16 22.61 16.82
C SER A 120 6.87 22.95 15.35
N GLU A 121 6.69 24.24 15.04
CA GLU A 121 6.51 24.70 13.66
C GLU A 121 7.74 24.44 12.78
N ALA A 122 8.93 24.42 13.37
CA ALA A 122 10.19 24.10 12.70
C ALA A 122 10.29 22.62 12.27
N ASP A 123 9.54 21.73 12.92
CA ASP A 123 9.45 20.32 12.54
C ASP A 123 8.38 20.06 11.46
N ILE A 124 7.61 21.07 11.06
CA ILE A 124 6.58 20.95 10.03
C ILE A 124 7.22 20.92 8.64
N ASP A 125 8.17 21.82 8.35
CA ASP A 125 8.85 21.84 7.05
C ASP A 125 9.95 20.77 7.00
N PRO A 126 9.89 19.79 6.06
CA PRO A 126 10.92 18.77 5.90
C PRO A 126 12.34 19.33 5.75
N LYS A 127 12.49 20.55 5.23
CA LYS A 127 13.78 21.19 4.97
C LYS A 127 14.44 21.74 6.23
N THR A 128 13.65 22.14 7.23
CA THR A 128 14.13 22.76 8.48
C THR A 128 14.27 21.77 9.64
N ARG A 129 13.85 20.51 9.45
CA ARG A 129 13.93 19.47 10.49
C ARG A 129 15.37 19.18 10.89
N THR A 130 15.62 19.21 12.21
CA THR A 130 16.82 18.67 12.83
C THR A 130 16.96 17.16 12.55
N PHE A 131 18.17 16.61 12.69
CA PHE A 131 18.39 15.16 12.53
C PHE A 131 17.48 14.33 13.47
N ARG A 132 17.35 14.73 14.74
CA ARG A 132 16.45 14.11 15.72
C ARG A 132 14.99 14.13 15.25
N GLY A 133 14.54 15.26 14.71
CA GLY A 133 13.21 15.39 14.12
C GLY A 133 13.02 14.41 12.95
N ARG A 134 13.97 14.37 12.00
CA ARG A 134 13.93 13.45 10.86
C ARG A 134 13.85 11.99 11.28
N PHE A 135 14.66 11.58 12.26
CA PHE A 135 14.63 10.21 12.79
C PHE A 135 13.28 9.89 13.46
N PHE A 136 12.74 10.79 14.27
CA PHE A 136 11.42 10.60 14.89
C PHE A 136 10.32 10.39 13.83
N TYR A 137 10.31 11.20 12.76
CA TYR A 137 9.36 11.00 11.66
C TYR A 137 9.58 9.70 10.90
N PHE A 138 10.82 9.30 10.69
CA PHE A 138 11.12 8.01 10.09
C PHE A 138 10.56 6.85 10.92
N CYS A 139 10.72 6.89 12.25
CA CYS A 139 10.12 5.91 13.15
C CYS A 139 8.59 5.93 13.07
N LEU A 140 7.96 7.12 13.07
CA LEU A 140 6.50 7.23 12.88
C LEU A 140 6.08 6.65 11.53
N ASP A 141 6.83 6.90 10.46
CA ASP A 141 6.50 6.37 9.15
C ASP A 141 6.60 4.85 9.11
N ILE A 142 7.62 4.26 9.75
CA ILE A 142 7.71 2.81 9.88
C ILE A 142 6.51 2.27 10.67
N VAL A 143 6.23 2.84 11.83
CA VAL A 143 5.20 2.34 12.75
C VAL A 143 3.80 2.44 12.14
N PHE A 144 3.47 3.57 11.52
CA PHE A 144 2.13 3.80 10.98
C PHE A 144 1.95 3.20 9.59
N TRP A 145 2.96 3.22 8.73
CA TRP A 145 2.77 2.89 7.31
C TRP A 145 3.42 1.58 6.89
N TRP A 146 4.54 1.20 7.49
CA TRP A 146 5.25 -0.02 7.11
C TRP A 146 4.95 -1.22 8.01
N SER A 147 4.40 -1.02 9.21
CA SER A 147 4.09 -2.11 10.15
C SER A 147 3.26 -3.22 9.51
N GLY A 148 2.15 -2.90 8.84
CA GLY A 148 1.32 -3.89 8.15
C GLY A 148 2.09 -4.67 7.08
N PRO A 149 2.66 -4.00 6.05
CA PRO A 149 3.44 -4.68 5.02
C PRO A 149 4.62 -5.51 5.54
N LEU A 150 5.36 -5.00 6.54
CA LEU A 150 6.50 -5.71 7.13
C LEU A 150 6.07 -7.00 7.84
N VAL A 151 4.95 -6.97 8.56
CA VAL A 151 4.41 -8.13 9.28
C VAL A 151 3.89 -9.16 8.29
N LEU A 152 3.17 -8.72 7.25
CA LEU A 152 2.70 -9.61 6.19
C LEU A 152 3.85 -10.24 5.41
N LEU A 153 4.94 -9.49 5.18
CA LEU A 153 6.17 -10.02 4.61
C LEU A 153 6.83 -11.06 5.53
N ALA A 154 6.87 -10.81 6.85
CA ALA A 154 7.42 -11.75 7.82
C ALA A 154 6.61 -13.05 7.89
N ILE A 155 5.29 -12.97 7.85
CA ILE A 155 4.38 -14.13 7.79
C ILE A 155 4.60 -14.90 6.47
N LEU A 156 4.69 -14.18 5.35
CA LEU A 156 4.97 -14.77 4.05
C LEU A 156 6.33 -15.51 4.05
N ALA A 157 7.37 -14.90 4.61
CA ALA A 157 8.70 -15.50 4.71
C ALA A 157 8.69 -16.79 5.56
N ALA A 158 7.96 -16.79 6.67
CA ALA A 158 7.75 -18.01 7.48
C ALA A 158 7.05 -19.12 6.69
N TYR A 159 6.10 -18.74 5.81
CA TYR A 159 5.29 -19.70 5.07
C TYR A 159 5.99 -20.30 3.84
N ILE A 160 6.93 -19.59 3.20
CA ILE A 160 7.65 -20.07 1.99
C ILE A 160 8.26 -21.46 2.18
N PHE A 161 8.54 -21.86 3.42
CA PHE A 161 9.08 -23.17 3.76
C PHE A 161 8.06 -24.33 3.72
N GLN A 162 6.76 -24.07 3.61
CA GLN A 162 5.70 -25.08 3.77
C GLN A 162 5.13 -25.68 2.47
N LYS A 163 5.50 -25.18 1.27
CA LYS A 163 5.08 -25.70 -0.05
C LYS A 163 3.56 -25.97 -0.21
N ASP A 164 2.70 -25.26 0.53
CA ASP A 164 1.23 -25.42 0.48
C ASP A 164 0.56 -24.21 -0.19
N VAL A 165 -0.57 -24.42 -0.84
CA VAL A 165 -1.38 -23.44 -1.57
C VAL A 165 -1.99 -22.36 -0.69
N ALA A 166 -2.13 -22.61 0.61
CA ALA A 166 -2.49 -21.55 1.56
C ALA A 166 -1.44 -20.40 1.63
N ALA A 167 -0.26 -20.53 0.99
CA ALA A 167 0.72 -19.46 0.77
C ALA A 167 0.15 -18.23 0.05
N LEU A 168 -0.88 -18.43 -0.76
CA LEU A 168 -1.49 -17.37 -1.54
C LEU A 168 -2.05 -16.26 -0.65
N VAL A 169 -2.64 -16.62 0.50
CA VAL A 169 -3.34 -15.66 1.36
C VAL A 169 -2.38 -14.63 1.97
N PRO A 170 -1.27 -15.02 2.63
CA PRO A 170 -0.23 -14.07 3.06
C PRO A 170 0.29 -13.19 1.92
N TYR A 171 0.49 -13.77 0.74
CA TYR A 171 1.00 -13.05 -0.42
C TYR A 171 0.03 -11.98 -0.95
N ILE A 172 -1.24 -12.34 -1.15
CA ILE A 172 -2.30 -11.41 -1.57
C ILE A 172 -2.42 -10.31 -0.52
N CYS A 173 -2.43 -10.65 0.76
CA CYS A 173 -2.53 -9.66 1.83
C CYS A 173 -1.32 -8.70 1.81
N PHE A 174 -0.10 -9.22 1.61
CA PHE A 174 1.10 -8.41 1.44
C PHE A 174 0.94 -7.43 0.26
N CYS A 175 0.56 -7.93 -0.92
CA CYS A 175 0.36 -7.08 -2.11
C CYS A 175 -0.70 -6.01 -1.88
N LEU A 176 -1.84 -6.36 -1.26
CA LEU A 176 -2.91 -5.42 -0.92
C LEU A 176 -2.44 -4.38 0.10
N SER A 177 -1.60 -4.75 1.07
CA SER A 177 -1.05 -3.81 2.05
C SER A 177 -0.09 -2.80 1.41
N ILE A 178 0.74 -3.24 0.46
CA ILE A 178 1.60 -2.37 -0.34
C ILE A 178 0.75 -1.46 -1.22
N LEU A 179 -0.25 -2.00 -1.91
CA LEU A 179 -1.17 -1.22 -2.73
C LEU A 179 -1.87 -0.13 -1.88
N HIS A 180 -2.36 -0.51 -0.71
CA HIS A 180 -2.97 0.41 0.24
C HIS A 180 -1.99 1.49 0.71
N TYR A 181 -0.75 1.11 1.08
CA TYR A 181 0.32 2.05 1.41
C TYR A 181 0.53 3.06 0.28
N VAL A 182 0.63 2.60 -0.96
CA VAL A 182 0.92 3.46 -2.13
C VAL A 182 -0.21 4.46 -2.40
N LEU A 183 -1.45 3.98 -2.37
CA LEU A 183 -2.63 4.81 -2.60
C LEU A 183 -2.76 5.89 -1.51
N ASN A 184 -2.38 5.56 -0.28
CA ASN A 184 -2.62 6.40 0.89
C ASN A 184 -1.38 7.16 1.39
N SER A 185 -0.20 6.82 0.87
CA SER A 185 1.07 7.42 1.29
C SER A 185 1.07 8.93 1.08
N ARG A 186 1.44 9.60 2.17
CA ARG A 186 1.58 11.05 2.32
C ARG A 186 2.79 11.60 1.54
N PHE A 187 3.73 10.73 1.15
CA PHE A 187 5.08 11.12 0.74
C PHE A 187 5.28 11.21 -0.77
N GLU A 188 4.42 10.60 -1.59
CA GLU A 188 4.60 10.64 -3.04
C GLU A 188 3.63 11.56 -3.75
N LYS A 189 4.12 12.77 -4.06
CA LYS A 189 3.52 13.65 -5.07
C LYS A 189 3.70 13.11 -6.48
N SER A 190 4.67 12.22 -6.70
CA SER A 190 4.97 11.66 -8.02
C SER A 190 3.92 10.63 -8.40
N ARG A 191 2.96 11.03 -9.25
CA ARG A 191 1.97 10.14 -9.87
C ARG A 191 2.63 8.91 -10.52
N PHE A 192 3.86 9.07 -11.01
CA PHE A 192 4.67 8.01 -11.61
C PHE A 192 5.04 6.90 -10.62
N LYS A 193 5.58 7.25 -9.45
CA LYS A 193 6.00 6.24 -8.46
C LYS A 193 4.81 5.48 -7.87
N LYS A 194 3.68 6.19 -7.68
CA LYS A 194 2.41 5.56 -7.31
C LYS A 194 1.96 4.56 -8.37
N PHE A 195 1.97 4.94 -9.64
CA PHE A 195 1.64 4.03 -10.74
C PHE A 195 2.57 2.81 -10.76
N MET A 196 3.88 3.01 -10.66
CA MET A 196 4.88 1.93 -10.64
C MET A 196 4.61 0.90 -9.53
N MET A 197 4.34 1.36 -8.32
CA MET A 197 4.10 0.44 -7.20
C MET A 197 2.71 -0.22 -7.27
N ILE A 198 1.69 0.47 -7.79
CA ILE A 198 0.38 -0.14 -8.07
C ILE A 198 0.54 -1.26 -9.11
N TYR A 199 1.22 -0.94 -10.22
CA TYR A 199 1.48 -1.88 -11.30
C TYR A 199 2.27 -3.09 -10.80
N LEU A 200 3.33 -2.86 -10.01
CA LEU A 200 4.12 -3.94 -9.41
C LEU A 200 3.28 -4.80 -8.45
N ALA A 201 2.41 -4.21 -7.64
CA ALA A 201 1.53 -4.96 -6.74
C ALA A 201 0.52 -5.84 -7.51
N PHE A 202 -0.06 -5.32 -8.60
CA PHE A 202 -0.94 -6.11 -9.48
C PHE A 202 -0.18 -7.21 -10.21
N PHE A 203 1.03 -6.92 -10.69
CA PHE A 203 1.88 -7.89 -11.35
C PHE A 203 2.28 -9.03 -10.41
N LEU A 204 2.69 -8.70 -9.18
CA LEU A 204 3.01 -9.69 -8.14
C LEU A 204 1.78 -10.55 -7.79
N LEU A 205 0.61 -9.92 -7.62
CA LEU A 205 -0.65 -10.62 -7.36
C LEU A 205 -1.02 -11.57 -8.52
N PHE A 206 -0.83 -11.12 -9.75
CA PHE A 206 -1.04 -11.93 -10.95
C PHE A 206 -0.08 -13.12 -11.03
N ILE A 207 1.22 -12.91 -10.80
CA ILE A 207 2.22 -13.99 -10.75
C ILE A 207 1.82 -15.05 -9.71
N THR A 208 1.24 -14.65 -8.60
CA THR A 208 0.95 -15.60 -7.52
C THR A 208 -0.33 -16.37 -7.76
N LEU A 209 -1.35 -15.74 -8.36
CA LEU A 209 -2.53 -16.45 -8.84
C LEU A 209 -2.19 -17.48 -9.92
N THR A 210 -1.23 -17.17 -10.79
CA THR A 210 -0.81 -18.07 -11.89
C THR A 210 0.17 -19.15 -11.43
N ALA A 211 1.02 -18.87 -10.45
CA ALA A 211 1.99 -19.84 -9.89
C ALA A 211 1.34 -20.94 -9.03
N VAL A 212 0.05 -20.83 -8.71
CA VAL A 212 -0.65 -21.77 -7.84
C VAL A 212 -1.86 -22.39 -8.58
N PRO A 213 -1.66 -23.53 -9.28
CA PRO A 213 -2.64 -24.13 -10.20
C PRO A 213 -3.99 -24.46 -9.57
N GLN A 214 -4.02 -24.73 -8.26
CA GLN A 214 -5.23 -25.12 -7.54
C GLN A 214 -6.25 -23.98 -7.43
N ILE A 215 -5.82 -22.72 -7.44
CA ILE A 215 -6.73 -21.56 -7.40
C ILE A 215 -7.41 -21.34 -8.73
N LEU A 216 -6.68 -21.54 -9.83
CA LEU A 216 -7.28 -21.53 -11.16
C LEU A 216 -8.41 -22.57 -11.21
N GLY A 217 -8.17 -23.76 -10.64
CA GLY A 217 -9.19 -24.81 -10.49
C GLY A 217 -10.43 -24.37 -9.67
N ILE A 218 -10.28 -23.56 -8.62
CA ILE A 218 -11.41 -23.00 -7.84
C ILE A 218 -12.28 -22.06 -8.72
N PHE A 219 -11.65 -21.32 -9.64
CA PHE A 219 -12.37 -20.47 -10.59
C PHE A 219 -12.82 -21.21 -11.86
N GLY A 220 -12.67 -22.54 -11.91
CA GLY A 220 -12.96 -23.34 -13.10
C GLY A 220 -12.00 -23.10 -14.27
N ILE A 221 -10.88 -22.43 -14.01
CA ILE A 221 -9.82 -22.18 -14.98
C ILE A 221 -8.86 -23.38 -14.90
N GLY A 222 -8.62 -24.06 -16.01
CA GLY A 222 -7.61 -25.13 -16.06
C GLY A 222 -6.23 -24.63 -15.63
N SER A 223 -5.32 -25.53 -15.27
CA SER A 223 -3.92 -25.15 -15.08
C SER A 223 -3.41 -24.39 -16.31
N ILE A 224 -2.91 -23.17 -16.12
CA ILE A 224 -2.39 -22.35 -17.22
C ILE A 224 -1.19 -23.08 -17.81
N GLU A 225 -1.27 -23.42 -19.09
CA GLU A 225 -0.16 -24.02 -19.82
C GLU A 225 1.03 -23.05 -19.87
N SER A 226 2.25 -23.59 -19.92
CA SER A 226 3.49 -22.79 -19.93
C SER A 226 3.50 -21.72 -21.03
N GLU A 227 2.93 -22.01 -22.20
CA GLU A 227 2.84 -21.04 -23.31
C GLU A 227 1.82 -19.92 -23.03
N THR A 228 0.67 -20.24 -22.43
CA THR A 228 -0.31 -19.23 -21.99
C THR A 228 0.26 -18.33 -20.89
N PHE A 229 1.07 -18.88 -19.98
CA PHE A 229 1.76 -18.09 -18.95
C PHE A 229 2.77 -17.11 -19.57
N LYS A 230 3.60 -17.56 -20.53
CA LYS A 230 4.53 -16.68 -21.25
C LYS A 230 3.79 -15.55 -21.97
N LEU A 231 2.67 -15.86 -22.63
CA LEU A 231 1.85 -14.88 -23.35
C LEU A 231 1.25 -13.85 -22.40
N LEU A 232 0.73 -14.28 -21.24
CA LEU A 232 0.25 -13.37 -20.18
C LEU A 232 1.37 -12.52 -19.56
N MET A 233 2.55 -13.09 -19.36
CA MET A 233 3.72 -12.35 -18.86
C MET A 233 4.19 -11.31 -19.87
N SER A 234 4.23 -11.65 -21.16
CA SER A 234 4.46 -10.69 -22.24
C SER A 234 3.41 -9.59 -22.20
N PHE A 235 2.12 -9.94 -22.11
CA PHE A 235 1.03 -8.96 -22.03
C PHE A 235 1.22 -7.96 -20.88
N PHE A 236 1.59 -8.43 -19.69
CA PHE A 236 1.87 -7.54 -18.57
C PHE A 236 3.05 -6.61 -18.88
N ILE A 237 4.21 -7.16 -19.27
CA ILE A 237 5.43 -6.38 -19.59
C ILE A 237 5.15 -5.36 -20.71
N ASP A 238 4.39 -5.78 -21.71
CA ASP A 238 4.02 -4.97 -22.86
C ASP A 238 3.07 -3.85 -22.45
N GLY A 239 2.03 -4.18 -21.67
CA GLY A 239 1.12 -3.20 -21.07
C GLY A 239 1.85 -2.20 -20.17
N TYR A 240 2.85 -2.64 -19.40
CA TYR A 240 3.70 -1.77 -18.60
C TYR A 240 4.43 -0.74 -19.48
N LEU A 241 5.11 -1.20 -20.53
CA LEU A 241 5.88 -0.33 -21.40
C LEU A 241 4.97 0.68 -22.11
N ILE A 242 3.81 0.23 -22.62
CA ILE A 242 2.84 1.10 -23.28
C ILE A 242 2.37 2.21 -22.31
N ILE A 243 1.96 1.86 -21.10
CA ILE A 243 1.45 2.84 -20.14
C ILE A 243 2.59 3.75 -19.62
N PHE A 244 3.78 3.20 -19.38
CA PHE A 244 4.97 3.96 -18.98
C PHE A 244 5.32 5.03 -20.00
N PHE A 245 5.42 4.65 -21.28
CA PHE A 245 5.76 5.59 -22.34
C PHE A 245 4.64 6.60 -22.55
N SER A 246 3.39 6.15 -22.68
CA SER A 246 2.22 6.99 -23.00
C SER A 246 1.91 8.01 -21.90
N CYS A 247 1.92 7.58 -20.63
CA CYS A 247 1.43 8.42 -19.54
C CYS A 247 2.54 9.19 -18.80
N PHE A 248 3.81 8.75 -18.89
CA PHE A 248 4.88 9.32 -18.07
C PHE A 248 6.10 9.79 -18.84
N ALA A 249 6.69 8.93 -19.67
CA ALA A 249 7.89 9.34 -20.42
C ALA A 249 7.55 10.45 -21.41
N ILE A 250 6.56 10.22 -22.29
CA ILE A 250 6.18 11.14 -23.35
C ILE A 250 5.78 12.52 -22.80
N PRO A 251 4.85 12.64 -21.83
CA PRO A 251 4.44 13.96 -21.33
C PRO A 251 5.58 14.72 -20.64
N LYS A 252 6.47 14.01 -19.92
CA LYS A 252 7.58 14.64 -19.19
C LYS A 252 8.66 15.16 -20.14
N THR A 253 9.06 14.37 -21.14
CA THR A 253 10.03 14.78 -22.16
C THR A 253 9.46 15.92 -23.03
N LEU A 254 8.16 15.87 -23.34
CA LEU A 254 7.48 16.94 -24.07
C LEU A 254 7.36 18.24 -23.27
N GLN A 255 7.24 18.18 -21.95
CA GLN A 255 7.21 19.39 -21.10
C GLN A 255 8.58 20.07 -20.99
N SER A 256 9.69 19.32 -21.09
CA SER A 256 11.05 19.89 -21.04
C SER A 256 11.52 20.51 -22.36
N VAL A 257 10.89 20.18 -23.49
CA VAL A 257 11.30 20.66 -24.82
C VAL A 257 10.62 22.00 -25.13
N LYS A 258 11.42 23.07 -25.24
CA LYS A 258 10.95 24.41 -25.61
C LYS A 258 10.69 24.59 -27.11
N ASN A 259 11.37 23.84 -27.98
CA ASN A 259 11.24 23.97 -29.43
C ASN A 259 10.02 23.20 -29.96
N LYS A 260 9.06 23.93 -30.56
CA LYS A 260 7.79 23.39 -31.08
C LYS A 260 7.99 22.30 -32.15
N TYR A 261 8.96 22.44 -33.04
CA TYR A 261 9.20 21.47 -34.12
C TYR A 261 9.81 20.16 -33.59
N TYR A 262 10.78 20.26 -32.68
CA TYR A 262 11.37 19.10 -32.01
C TYR A 262 10.33 18.35 -31.17
N ARG A 263 9.38 19.08 -30.56
CA ARG A 263 8.25 18.51 -29.82
C ARG A 263 7.33 17.67 -30.70
N ILE A 264 6.96 18.18 -31.88
CA ILE A 264 6.11 17.47 -32.84
C ILE A 264 6.82 16.23 -33.40
N LEU A 265 8.12 16.35 -33.72
CA LEU A 265 8.94 15.21 -34.15
C LEU A 265 8.98 14.10 -33.08
N LEU A 266 9.22 14.45 -31.82
CA LEU A 266 9.18 13.50 -30.71
C LEU A 266 7.81 12.84 -30.56
N MET A 267 6.70 13.60 -30.64
CA MET A 267 5.35 13.00 -30.62
C MET A 267 5.15 12.01 -31.77
N GLY A 268 5.61 12.33 -32.98
CA GLY A 268 5.53 11.42 -34.13
C GLY A 268 6.33 10.13 -33.92
N LEU A 269 7.57 10.23 -33.46
CA LEU A 269 8.42 9.06 -33.16
C LEU A 269 7.82 8.18 -32.05
N TYR A 270 7.25 8.79 -31.03
CA TYR A 270 6.58 8.06 -29.96
C TYR A 270 5.28 7.40 -30.41
N LEU A 271 4.49 8.06 -31.26
CA LEU A 271 3.29 7.46 -31.85
C LEU A 271 3.65 6.26 -32.72
N ILE A 272 4.69 6.39 -33.55
CA ILE A 272 5.21 5.29 -34.38
C ILE A 272 5.71 4.14 -33.49
N ALA A 273 6.41 4.43 -32.40
CA ALA A 273 6.85 3.40 -31.45
C ALA A 273 5.66 2.67 -30.81
N ILE A 274 4.61 3.39 -30.39
CA ILE A 274 3.39 2.80 -29.83
C ILE A 274 2.66 1.95 -30.87
N VAL A 275 2.54 2.43 -32.11
CA VAL A 275 1.88 1.70 -33.21
C VAL A 275 2.68 0.46 -33.60
N ASN A 276 4.00 0.56 -33.74
CA ASN A 276 4.86 -0.61 -34.02
C ASN A 276 4.79 -1.64 -32.89
N PHE A 277 4.71 -1.18 -31.65
CA PHE A 277 4.58 -2.07 -30.50
C PHE A 277 3.20 -2.75 -30.46
N ALA A 278 2.12 -2.00 -30.72
CA ALA A 278 0.77 -2.56 -30.85
C ALA A 278 0.66 -3.55 -32.03
N TYR A 279 1.31 -3.25 -33.15
CA TYR A 279 1.38 -4.14 -34.31
C TYR A 279 2.15 -5.43 -34.00
N HIS A 280 3.31 -5.33 -33.35
CA HIS A 280 4.08 -6.49 -32.91
C HIS A 280 3.30 -7.34 -31.90
N PHE A 281 2.51 -6.70 -31.03
CA PHE A 281 1.61 -7.37 -30.10
C PHE A 281 0.47 -8.13 -30.81
N ILE A 282 -0.13 -7.53 -31.84
CA ILE A 282 -1.16 -8.19 -32.66
C ILE A 282 -0.55 -9.39 -33.41
N MET A 283 0.63 -9.24 -34.00
CA MET A 283 1.31 -10.30 -34.75
C MET A 283 1.74 -11.49 -33.88
N LEU A 284 2.18 -11.24 -32.64
CA LEU A 284 2.51 -12.30 -31.68
C LEU A 284 1.27 -13.13 -31.29
N ASN A 285 0.08 -12.50 -31.24
CA ASN A 285 -1.17 -13.17 -30.89
C ASN A 285 -1.88 -13.82 -32.09
N SER A 286 -1.64 -13.37 -33.32
CA SER A 286 -2.20 -13.99 -34.53
C SER A 286 -1.44 -15.24 -34.98
N GLY A 287 -0.19 -15.43 -34.55
CA GLY A 287 0.62 -16.60 -34.92
C GLY A 287 0.29 -17.90 -34.17
N GLY A 288 -0.65 -17.88 -33.21
CA GLY A 288 -1.05 -19.04 -32.40
C GLY A 288 -2.37 -19.71 -32.83
N PHE A 289 -3.01 -19.25 -33.91
CA PHE A 289 -4.35 -19.71 -34.32
C PHE A 289 -4.40 -20.50 -35.64
N ASP A 290 -3.25 -20.87 -36.22
CA ASP A 290 -3.17 -21.63 -37.48
C ASP A 290 -2.81 -23.12 -37.26
N GLY A 291 -3.17 -23.69 -36.11
CA GLY A 291 -2.87 -25.08 -35.77
C GLY A 291 -3.90 -25.73 -34.84
N ALA A 292 -5.18 -25.71 -35.24
CA ALA A 292 -6.22 -26.61 -34.73
C ALA A 292 -7.08 -27.10 -35.89
#